data_AF-W9SPA7-F1
#
_entry.id   AF-W9SPA7-F1
#
_cell.length_a   1.000
_cell.length_b   1.000
_cell.length_c   1.000
_cell.angle_alpha   90.00
_cell.angle_beta   90.00
_cell.angle_gamma   90.00
#
_symmetry.space_group_name_H-M   'P 1'
#
loop_
_entity.id
_entity.type
_entity.pdbx_description
1 polymer ?
#
loop_
_entity_poly.entity_id
_entity_poly.type
_entity_poly.pdbx_seq_one_letter_code
_entity_poly.pdbx_strand_id
1 'polypeptide(L)' 'MPDGSWYGHWGICFIYSTWFAIRGLNAAGKYSHNCDAVCRAVDFLLKTQREDDGWAESYTSCTNNVCK' A
#
# COMPACT_ATOMS: atom_id res chain seq x y z
N MET A 1 -3.32 5.06 6.23
CA MET A 1 -3.45 6.51 6.01
C MET A 1 -4.80 6.78 5.35
N PRO A 2 -5.28 8.05 5.26
CA PRO A 2 -6.59 8.35 4.68
C PRO A 2 -6.77 7.86 3.24
N ASP A 3 -5.67 7.77 2.49
CA ASP A 3 -5.55 7.23 1.13
C ASP A 3 -5.60 5.69 1.03
N GLY A 4 -5.55 4.98 2.16
CA GLY A 4 -5.51 3.51 2.20
C GLY A 4 -4.12 2.89 2.26
N SER A 5 -3.04 3.68 2.24
CA SER A 5 -1.67 3.17 2.34
C SER A 5 -1.23 2.92 3.79
N TRP A 6 -0.18 2.12 3.97
CA TRP A 6 0.54 2.00 5.25
C TRP A 6 1.94 2.58 5.12
N TYR A 7 2.53 3.02 6.22
CA TYR A 7 3.91 3.51 6.23
C TYR A 7 4.89 2.38 6.54
N GLY A 8 5.95 2.26 5.74
CA GLY A 8 6.98 1.25 5.89
C GLY A 8 8.18 1.73 6.70
N HIS A 9 8.56 0.95 7.73
CA HIS A 9 9.75 1.23 8.55
C HIS A 9 11.00 0.46 8.10
N TRP A 10 10.81 -0.64 7.35
CA TRP A 10 11.88 -1.59 6.98
C TRP A 10 12.10 -1.68 5.46
N GLY A 11 11.40 -0.85 4.68
CA GLY A 11 11.46 -0.81 3.23
C GLY A 11 10.92 0.53 2.72
N ILE A 12 11.15 0.82 1.45
CA ILE A 12 10.69 2.05 0.79
C ILE A 12 9.37 1.77 0.07
N CYS A 13 8.26 2.44 0.40
CA CYS A 13 7.83 2.74 1.77
C CYS A 13 6.37 2.30 1.90
N PHE A 14 5.51 2.85 1.05
CA PHE A 14 4.07 2.68 1.09
C PHE A 14 3.61 1.40 0.40
N ILE A 15 4.10 1.12 -0.81
CA ILE A 15 3.82 -0.08 -1.59
C ILE A 15 4.31 -1.32 -0.83
N TYR A 16 5.55 -1.27 -0.34
CA TYR A 16 6.14 -2.34 0.47
C TYR A 16 5.28 -2.69 1.69
N SER A 17 4.94 -1.69 2.50
CA SER A 17 4.20 -1.94 3.74
C SER A 17 2.72 -2.22 3.51
N THR A 18 2.10 -1.64 2.48
CA THR A 18 0.72 -1.94 2.07
C THR A 18 0.58 -3.40 1.65
N TRP A 19 1.58 -3.94 0.93
CA TRP A 19 1.61 -5.37 0.62
C TRP A 19 1.62 -6.25 1.88
N PHE A 20 2.48 -5.94 2.86
CA PHE A 20 2.51 -6.66 4.14
C PHE A 20 1.20 -6.53 4.92
N ALA A 21 0.59 -5.33 4.94
CA ALA A 21 -0.69 -5.09 5.61
C ALA A 21 -1.81 -5.93 4.99
N ILE A 22 -1.93 -5.96 3.66
CA ILE A 22 -2.90 -6.81 2.96
C ILE A 22 -2.65 -8.29 3.26
N ARG A 23 -1.38 -8.74 3.24
CA ARG A 23 -1.03 -10.13 3.56
C ARG A 23 -1.42 -10.52 4.99
N GLY A 24 -1.19 -9.64 5.97
CA GLY A 24 -1.58 -9.85 7.36
C GLY A 24 -3.10 -9.87 7.54
N LEU A 25 -3.82 -8.97 6.87
CA LEU A 25 -5.29 -8.94 6.85
C LEU A 25 -5.87 -10.23 6.25
N ASN A 26 -5.34 -10.68 5.11
CA ASN A 26 -5.75 -11.94 4.49
C ASN A 26 -5.51 -13.14 5.41
N ALA A 27 -4.39 -13.19 6.13
CA ALA A 27 -4.11 -14.24 7.11
C ALA A 27 -5.09 -14.23 8.30
N ALA A 28 -5.66 -13.06 8.63
CA ALA A 28 -6.71 -12.90 9.62
C ALA A 28 -8.13 -13.11 9.06
N GLY A 29 -8.28 -13.62 7.83
CA GLY A 29 -9.57 -13.84 7.17
C GLY A 29 -10.27 -12.55 6.72
N LYS A 30 -9.53 -11.44 6.63
CA LYS A 30 -10.03 -10.15 6.13
C LYS A 30 -9.70 -10.02 4.64
N TYR A 31 -10.74 -9.85 3.83
CA TYR A 31 -10.69 -9.76 2.37
C TYR A 31 -11.46 -8.52 1.90
N SER A 32 -11.40 -8.23 0.60
CA SER A 32 -12.10 -7.09 0.00
C SER A 32 -13.61 -7.08 0.29
N HIS A 33 -14.28 -8.23 0.31
CA HIS A 33 -15.73 -8.29 0.56
C HIS A 33 -16.15 -8.04 2.01
N ASN A 34 -15.22 -8.09 2.98
CA ASN A 34 -15.55 -8.01 4.41
C ASN A 34 -14.69 -7.00 5.20
N CYS A 35 -13.84 -6.25 4.49
CA CYS A 35 -12.91 -5.32 5.10
C CYS A 35 -12.61 -4.13 4.18
N ASP A 36 -13.18 -2.97 4.52
CA ASP A 36 -12.94 -1.72 3.79
C ASP A 36 -11.47 -1.32 3.73
N ALA A 37 -10.68 -1.72 4.73
CA ALA A 37 -9.24 -1.45 4.73
C ALA A 37 -8.53 -2.14 3.55
N VAL A 38 -8.94 -3.37 3.20
CA VAL A 38 -8.39 -4.08 2.04
C VAL A 38 -8.82 -3.39 0.74
N CYS A 39 -10.06 -2.94 0.63
CA CYS A 39 -10.53 -2.19 -0.54
C CYS A 39 -9.72 -0.90 -0.75
N ARG A 40 -9.56 -0.09 0.30
CA ARG A 40 -8.76 1.14 0.21
C ARG A 40 -7.29 0.86 -0.13
N ALA A 41 -6.74 -0.23 0.39
CA ALA A 41 -5.37 -0.66 0.07
C ALA A 41 -5.21 -0.98 -1.42
N VAL A 42 -6.17 -1.71 -1.99
CA VAL A 42 -6.19 -2.06 -3.42
C VAL A 42 -6.36 -0.80 -4.27
N ASP A 43 -7.28 0.09 -3.90
CA ASP A 43 -7.46 1.38 -4.59
C ASP A 43 -6.20 2.23 -4.58
N PHE A 44 -5.46 2.25 -3.46
CA PHE A 44 -4.15 2.91 -3.37
C PHE A 44 -3.15 2.30 -4.35
N LEU A 45 -3.02 0.97 -4.38
CA LEU A 45 -2.08 0.30 -5.29
C LEU A 45 -2.43 0.56 -6.76
N LEU A 46 -3.71 0.47 -7.14
CA LEU A 46 -4.16 0.76 -8.50
C LEU A 46 -3.88 2.20 -8.92
N LYS A 47 -4.10 3.18 -8.02
CA LYS A 47 -3.78 4.59 -8.30
C LYS A 47 -2.29 4.88 -8.40
N THR A 48 -1.46 4.03 -7.80
CA THR A 48 0.00 4.15 -7.76
C THR A 48 0.68 3.35 -8.87
N GLN A 49 -0.09 2.58 -9.66
CA GLN A 49 0.44 1.83 -10.79
C GLN A 49 0.90 2.81 -11.88
N ARG A 50 2.09 2.58 -12.43
CA ARG A 50 2.68 3.38 -13.50
C ARG A 50 2.16 2.90 -14.86
N GLU A 51 2.36 3.72 -15.89
CA GLU A 51 1.97 3.39 -17.28
C GLU A 51 2.67 2.14 -17.84
N ASP A 52 3.79 1.72 -17.24
CA ASP A 52 4.55 0.51 -17.58
C ASP A 52 4.06 -0.74 -16.83
N ASP A 53 2.84 -0.69 -16.27
CA ASP A 53 2.21 -1.70 -15.41
C ASP A 53 2.95 -1.97 -14.09
N GLY A 54 4.05 -1.27 -13.82
CA GLY A 54 4.90 -1.46 -12.65
C GLY A 54 4.53 -0.58 -11.45
N TRP A 55 5.22 -0.85 -10.35
CA TRP A 55 5.20 -0.06 -9.12
C TRP A 55 6.62 0.32 -8.74
N ALA A 56 6.84 1.59 -8.40
CA ALA A 56 8.12 2.06 -7.91
C ALA A 56 7.88 3.20 -6.92
N GLU A 57 8.78 3.30 -5.94
CA GLU A 57 8.81 4.43 -5.02
C GLU A 57 10.23 5.00 -4.95
N SER A 58 10.32 6.32 -4.92
CA SER A 58 11.56 7.01 -4.56
C SER A 58 11.88 6.84 -3.07
N TYR A 59 13.16 6.82 -2.69
CA TYR A 59 13.55 6.85 -1.26
C TYR A 59 13.01 8.09 -0.54
N THR A 60 12.78 9.17 -1.28
CA THR A 60 12.21 10.41 -0.74
C THR A 60 10.76 10.23 -0.26
N SER A 61 10.10 9.12 -0.60
CA SER A 61 8.79 8.74 -0.07
C SER A 61 8.84 8.53 1.44
N CYS A 62 9.93 7.95 1.96
CA CYS A 62 10.12 7.76 3.40
C CYS A 62 10.28 9.09 4.15
N THR A 63 11.00 10.06 3.57
CA THR A 63 11.27 11.33 4.24
C THR A 63 10.09 12.29 4.15
N ASN A 64 9.34 12.24 3.06
CA ASN A 64 8.20 13.15 2.83
C ASN A 64 6.87 12.57 3.32
N ASN A 65 6.84 11.31 3.75
CA ASN A 65 5.61 10.58 4.11
C ASN A 65 4.53 10.61 3.02
N VAL A 66 4.95 10.55 1.76
CA VAL A 66 4.07 10.56 0.58
C VAL A 66 4.60 9.55 -0.43
N CYS A 67 3.72 8.72 -1.01
CA CYS A 67 4.09 7.82 -2.09
C CYS A 67 4.36 8.61 -3.37
N LYS A 68 5.60 8.56 -3.88
CA LYS A 68 6.05 9.20 -5.13
C LYS A 68 6.78 8.22 -6.03
#